data_AF-A0A2S2QXJ4-F1
#
_entry.id   AF-A0A2S2QXJ4-F1
#
_cell.length_a   1.000
_cell.length_b   1.000
_cell.length_c   1.000
_cell.angle_alpha   90.00
_cell.angle_beta   90.00
_cell.angle_gamma   90.00
#
_symmetry.space_group_name_H-M   'P 1'
#
loop_
_entity.id
_entity.type
_entity.pdbx_description
1 polymer ?
#
loop_
_entity_poly.entity_id
_entity_poly.type
_entity_poly.pdbx_seq_one_letter_code
_entity_poly.pdbx_strand_id
1 'polypeptide(L)'
;KANIQNTFIKLKQETLEKCTHPSYTSLIYVLAFFHAVVQERRKYDKIGWNIPYDFSESDFTVSVQILINYLNKTLTDGIEAPLPWVTLRYLIGNVMYGGRVIDDYDQRIVNTFMKQYFGEFIVDIFQTFYLYHDDKVQYKLIAVDTKEEFLNAIEELPSTSGPEVLGLHMNAEMGYFTKASRDIWNNLLKLQPQTESSSSGMSREELIDSVAEDILKKLPDLFAISDIKKFYGNKLSPSTVVLLQELERFNLLVDKINVTLTMLRKALLGEIGMDSILESVSVSLYNGQIPNSWIKLAPQTCKNLGGWIEHFVARTNQYIEVVMGNLQLYG
;
A
#
# COMPACT_ATOMS: atom_id res chain seq x y z
N LYS A 1 5.26 20.24 3.76
CA LYS A 1 5.93 21.52 3.40
C LYS A 1 6.43 21.53 1.95
N ALA A 2 7.41 20.69 1.60
CA ALA A 2 8.05 20.69 0.27
C ALA A 2 7.05 20.60 -0.91
N ASN A 3 6.02 19.74 -0.83
CA ASN A 3 5.02 19.61 -1.90
C ASN A 3 4.26 20.94 -2.13
N ILE A 4 3.86 21.63 -1.06
CA ILE A 4 3.16 22.93 -1.16
C ILE A 4 4.10 23.99 -1.75
N GLN A 5 5.36 24.06 -1.29
CA GLN A 5 6.35 24.98 -1.88
C GLN A 5 6.52 24.71 -3.38
N ASN A 6 6.67 23.45 -3.78
CA ASN A 6 6.80 23.09 -5.18
C ASN A 6 5.58 23.51 -6.02
N THR A 7 4.36 23.37 -5.49
CA THR A 7 3.13 23.85 -6.15
C THR A 7 3.16 25.36 -6.35
N PHE A 8 3.51 26.15 -5.33
CA PHE A 8 3.56 27.61 -5.42
C PHE A 8 4.74 28.14 -6.26
N ILE A 9 5.90 27.47 -6.25
CA ILE A 9 7.03 27.79 -7.13
C ILE A 9 6.61 27.68 -8.60
N LYS A 10 5.83 26.66 -8.94
CA LYS A 10 5.34 26.43 -10.31
C LYS A 10 4.13 27.29 -10.68
N LEU A 11 3.38 27.77 -9.69
CA LEU A 11 2.29 28.72 -9.90
C LEU A 11 2.83 30.07 -10.39
N LYS A 12 2.24 30.60 -11.47
CA LYS A 12 2.56 31.91 -12.01
C LYS A 12 1.81 33.00 -11.24
N GLN A 13 2.44 34.15 -11.01
CA GLN A 13 1.83 35.32 -10.36
C GLN A 13 0.56 35.77 -11.10
N GLU A 14 0.60 35.77 -12.44
CA GLU A 14 -0.57 36.05 -13.29
C GLU A 14 -1.79 35.19 -12.96
N THR A 15 -1.62 33.99 -12.43
CA THR A 15 -2.75 33.12 -12.07
C THR A 15 -3.41 33.54 -10.76
N LEU A 16 -2.65 34.13 -9.83
CA LEU A 16 -3.18 34.72 -8.60
C LEU A 16 -3.99 36.00 -8.89
N GLU A 17 -3.65 36.72 -9.96
CA GLU A 17 -4.31 37.98 -10.34
C GLU A 17 -5.57 37.79 -11.20
N LYS A 18 -5.85 36.56 -11.67
CA LYS A 18 -6.98 36.25 -12.58
C LYS A 18 -8.37 36.39 -11.93
N CYS A 19 -8.47 36.42 -10.61
CA CYS A 19 -9.73 36.52 -9.90
C CYS A 19 -9.56 37.49 -8.73
N THR A 20 -10.49 38.45 -8.63
CA THR A 20 -10.49 39.49 -7.59
C THR A 20 -11.37 39.13 -6.40
N HIS A 21 -11.93 37.91 -6.37
CA HIS A 21 -12.79 37.48 -5.28
C HIS A 21 -11.97 37.35 -3.98
N PRO A 22 -12.40 37.93 -2.84
CA PRO A 22 -11.61 37.94 -1.60
C PRO A 22 -11.19 36.54 -1.11
N SER A 23 -12.05 35.55 -1.30
CA SER A 23 -11.78 34.16 -0.90
C SER A 23 -10.86 33.38 -1.85
N TYR A 24 -10.47 33.94 -3.01
CA TYR A 24 -9.74 33.22 -4.04
C TYR A 24 -8.36 32.76 -3.58
N THR A 25 -7.59 33.66 -2.96
CA THR A 25 -6.23 33.41 -2.48
C THR A 25 -6.23 32.32 -1.40
N SER A 26 -7.16 32.40 -0.45
CA SER A 26 -7.40 31.36 0.56
C SER A 26 -7.76 30.01 -0.07
N LEU A 27 -8.65 29.98 -1.06
CA LEU A 27 -9.08 28.75 -1.73
C LEU A 27 -7.96 28.11 -2.57
N ILE A 28 -7.08 28.91 -3.19
CA ILE A 28 -5.87 28.39 -3.84
C ILE A 28 -4.97 27.70 -2.82
N TYR A 29 -4.75 28.33 -1.67
CA TYR A 29 -3.93 27.73 -0.62
C TYR A 29 -4.52 26.40 -0.11
N VAL A 30 -5.83 26.37 0.14
CA VAL A 30 -6.55 25.14 0.51
C VAL A 30 -6.42 24.07 -0.56
N LEU A 31 -6.56 24.42 -1.84
CA LEU A 31 -6.41 23.48 -2.95
C LEU A 31 -4.97 22.98 -3.07
N ALA A 32 -3.97 23.84 -2.88
CA ALA A 32 -2.56 23.46 -2.90
C ALA A 32 -2.21 22.55 -1.72
N PHE A 33 -2.79 22.81 -0.53
CA PHE A 33 -2.67 21.95 0.63
C PHE A 33 -3.30 20.58 0.36
N PHE A 34 -4.52 20.54 -0.19
CA PHE A 34 -5.16 19.28 -0.60
C PHE A 34 -4.30 18.50 -1.61
N HIS A 35 -3.79 19.17 -2.64
CA HIS A 35 -2.91 18.56 -3.64
C HIS A 35 -1.64 17.95 -3.00
N ALA A 36 -1.02 18.68 -2.07
CA ALA A 36 0.12 18.19 -1.32
C ALA A 36 -0.22 17.00 -0.42
N VAL A 37 -1.39 17.00 0.23
CA VAL A 37 -1.87 15.89 1.07
C VAL A 37 -2.04 14.62 0.23
N VAL A 38 -2.73 14.70 -0.90
CA VAL A 38 -2.97 13.50 -1.73
C VAL A 38 -1.68 12.93 -2.32
N GLN A 39 -0.72 13.79 -2.67
CA GLN A 39 0.62 13.38 -3.09
C GLN A 39 1.41 12.71 -1.96
N GLU A 40 1.48 13.33 -0.78
CA GLU A 40 2.27 12.81 0.34
C GLU A 40 1.69 11.51 0.92
N ARG A 41 0.35 11.33 0.87
CA ARG A 41 -0.30 10.09 1.32
C ARG A 41 0.22 8.85 0.60
N ARG A 42 0.73 8.96 -0.64
CA ARG A 42 1.36 7.85 -1.38
C ARG A 42 2.56 7.23 -0.65
N LYS A 43 3.23 7.99 0.22
CA LYS A 43 4.34 7.53 1.06
C LYS A 43 3.95 6.38 1.99
N TYR A 44 2.68 6.31 2.39
CA TYR A 44 2.17 5.36 3.39
C TYR A 44 1.56 4.08 2.78
N ASP A 45 1.84 3.79 1.50
CA ASP A 45 1.40 2.57 0.81
C ASP A 45 -0.12 2.34 0.98
N LYS A 46 -0.56 1.11 1.25
CA LYS A 46 -1.97 0.72 1.45
C LYS A 46 -2.72 1.46 2.56
N ILE A 47 -2.02 2.06 3.52
CA ILE A 47 -2.65 2.89 4.55
C ILE A 47 -2.97 4.29 4.01
N GLY A 48 -2.15 4.78 3.07
CA GLY A 48 -2.37 6.02 2.36
C GLY A 48 -3.43 5.89 1.27
N TRP A 49 -3.20 4.94 0.35
CA TRP A 49 -4.05 4.63 -0.80
C TRP A 49 -4.04 3.13 -1.09
N ASN A 50 -5.19 2.54 -1.41
CA ASN A 50 -5.25 1.15 -1.86
C ASN A 50 -4.46 0.96 -3.16
N ILE A 51 -4.47 1.96 -4.06
CA ILE A 51 -3.74 1.94 -5.34
C ILE A 51 -2.81 3.17 -5.42
N PRO A 52 -1.55 3.01 -5.85
CA PRO A 52 -0.61 4.13 -5.94
C PRO A 52 -0.95 5.05 -7.11
N TYR A 53 -1.79 6.05 -6.87
CA TYR A 53 -2.15 7.07 -7.85
C TYR A 53 -1.01 8.06 -8.08
N ASP A 54 -0.92 8.55 -9.32
CA ASP A 54 -0.02 9.62 -9.69
C ASP A 54 -0.84 10.89 -9.91
N PHE A 55 -0.74 11.87 -9.02
CA PHE A 55 -1.43 13.16 -9.13
C PHE A 55 -0.47 14.17 -9.74
N SER A 56 -0.84 14.71 -10.90
CA SER A 56 0.02 15.63 -11.66
C SER A 56 -0.42 17.08 -11.52
N GLU A 57 0.48 17.98 -11.93
CA GLU A 57 0.24 19.42 -11.88
C GLU A 57 -0.93 19.87 -12.75
N SER A 58 -1.25 19.12 -13.80
CA SER A 58 -2.44 19.38 -14.62
C SER A 58 -3.73 19.29 -13.79
N ASP A 59 -3.81 18.36 -12.84
CA ASP A 59 -5.00 18.20 -11.99
C ASP A 59 -5.20 19.44 -11.12
N PHE A 60 -4.10 19.94 -10.55
CA PHE A 60 -4.10 21.19 -9.78
C PHE A 60 -4.46 22.39 -10.67
N THR A 61 -3.81 22.52 -11.83
CA THR A 61 -4.01 23.66 -12.73
C THR A 61 -5.46 23.76 -13.22
N VAL A 62 -6.05 22.64 -13.62
CA VAL A 62 -7.46 22.60 -14.06
C VAL A 62 -8.40 22.86 -12.88
N SER A 63 -8.10 22.35 -11.69
CA SER A 63 -8.87 22.65 -10.47
C SER A 63 -8.83 24.14 -10.12
N VAL A 64 -7.69 24.82 -10.33
CA VAL A 64 -7.59 26.29 -10.20
C VAL A 64 -8.47 26.99 -11.24
N GLN A 65 -8.51 26.52 -12.50
CA GLN A 65 -9.41 27.09 -13.51
C GLN A 65 -10.89 26.93 -13.13
N ILE A 66 -11.26 25.78 -12.55
CA ILE A 66 -12.62 25.56 -12.03
C ILE A 66 -12.93 26.59 -10.93
N LEU A 67 -12.02 26.80 -9.98
CA LEU A 67 -12.21 27.83 -8.93
C LEU A 67 -12.39 29.22 -9.54
N ILE A 68 -11.51 29.64 -10.46
CA ILE A 68 -11.60 30.94 -11.14
C ILE A 68 -12.97 31.12 -11.81
N ASN A 69 -13.43 30.12 -12.57
CA ASN A 69 -14.68 30.20 -13.31
C ASN A 69 -15.89 30.38 -12.39
N TYR A 70 -15.96 29.60 -11.31
CA TYR A 70 -17.09 29.67 -10.37
C TYR A 70 -17.04 30.93 -9.50
N LEU A 71 -15.85 31.38 -9.08
CA LEU A 71 -15.70 32.61 -8.29
C LEU A 71 -15.99 33.86 -9.14
N ASN A 72 -15.57 33.90 -10.40
CA ASN A 72 -15.93 34.99 -11.29
C ASN A 72 -17.44 35.02 -11.58
N LYS A 73 -18.07 33.85 -11.68
CA LYS A 73 -19.53 33.78 -11.82
C LYS A 73 -20.27 34.28 -10.57
N THR A 74 -19.79 33.96 -9.36
CA THR A 74 -20.40 34.53 -8.15
C THR A 74 -20.20 36.04 -8.08
N LEU A 75 -19.05 36.58 -8.52
CA LEU A 75 -18.86 38.02 -8.64
C LEU A 75 -19.88 38.68 -9.59
N THR A 76 -20.23 38.02 -10.70
CA THR A 76 -21.27 38.55 -11.62
C THR A 76 -22.68 38.47 -11.05
N ASP A 77 -22.97 37.42 -10.27
CA ASP A 77 -24.29 37.20 -9.65
C ASP A 77 -24.48 38.07 -8.37
N GLY A 78 -23.39 38.59 -7.80
CA GLY A 78 -23.32 39.46 -6.64
C GLY A 78 -22.33 38.94 -5.60
N ILE A 79 -21.53 39.82 -4.99
CA ILE A 79 -20.44 39.45 -4.05
C ILE A 79 -20.94 38.62 -2.86
N GLU A 80 -22.20 38.81 -2.44
CA GLU A 80 -22.82 38.06 -1.34
C GLU A 80 -23.45 36.72 -1.77
N ALA A 81 -23.38 36.37 -3.06
CA ALA A 81 -23.93 35.10 -3.53
C ALA A 81 -23.15 33.92 -2.93
N PRO A 82 -23.84 32.91 -2.38
CA PRO A 82 -23.18 31.77 -1.76
C PRO A 82 -22.40 30.97 -2.79
N LEU A 83 -21.18 30.57 -2.43
CA LEU A 83 -20.36 29.73 -3.29
C LEU A 83 -21.03 28.36 -3.48
N PRO A 84 -21.05 27.80 -4.71
CA PRO A 84 -21.68 26.51 -4.98
C PRO A 84 -20.78 25.37 -4.51
N TRP A 85 -20.64 25.21 -3.19
CA TRP A 85 -19.71 24.25 -2.58
C TRP A 85 -19.96 22.80 -2.99
N VAL A 86 -21.23 22.41 -3.15
CA VAL A 86 -21.59 21.07 -3.63
C VAL A 86 -20.98 20.81 -5.01
N THR A 87 -21.11 21.79 -5.91
CA THR A 87 -20.58 21.72 -7.27
C THR A 87 -19.06 21.74 -7.28
N LEU A 88 -18.42 22.63 -6.50
CA LEU A 88 -16.96 22.69 -6.40
C LEU A 88 -16.37 21.38 -5.88
N ARG A 89 -16.94 20.83 -4.79
CA ARG A 89 -16.51 19.54 -4.23
C ARG A 89 -16.68 18.40 -5.24
N TYR A 90 -17.78 18.38 -5.98
CA TYR A 90 -18.01 17.35 -6.98
C TYR A 90 -17.05 17.46 -8.17
N LEU A 91 -16.84 18.65 -8.71
CA LEU A 91 -15.96 18.84 -9.86
C LEU A 91 -14.49 18.59 -9.51
N ILE A 92 -14.01 19.12 -8.39
CA ILE A 92 -12.61 18.91 -7.97
C ILE A 92 -12.42 17.48 -7.46
N GLY A 93 -13.29 17.03 -6.53
CA GLY A 93 -13.18 15.73 -5.88
C GLY A 93 -13.50 14.56 -6.78
N ASN A 94 -14.69 14.53 -7.39
CA ASN A 94 -15.18 13.36 -8.12
C ASN A 94 -14.73 13.37 -9.59
N VAL A 95 -14.70 14.54 -10.23
CA VAL A 95 -14.38 14.63 -11.67
C VAL A 95 -12.87 14.74 -11.89
N MET A 96 -12.20 15.73 -11.30
CA MET A 96 -10.77 15.96 -11.54
C MET A 96 -9.89 14.92 -10.85
N TYR A 97 -9.90 14.88 -9.52
CA TYR A 97 -9.09 13.92 -8.77
C TYR A 97 -9.70 12.52 -8.77
N GLY A 98 -11.03 12.43 -8.68
CA GLY A 98 -11.78 11.17 -8.72
C GLY A 98 -11.68 10.44 -10.06
N GLY A 99 -11.45 11.16 -11.17
CA GLY A 99 -11.14 10.54 -12.46
C GLY A 99 -9.83 9.72 -12.45
N ARG A 100 -8.92 9.98 -11.50
CA ARG A 100 -7.71 9.15 -11.28
C ARG A 100 -7.93 8.04 -10.27
N VAL A 101 -8.77 8.30 -9.28
CA VAL A 101 -9.01 7.39 -8.16
C VAL A 101 -10.06 6.36 -8.55
N ILE A 102 -9.60 5.20 -9.01
CA ILE A 102 -10.46 4.12 -9.52
C ILE A 102 -11.08 3.24 -8.42
N ASP A 103 -10.57 3.27 -7.19
CA ASP A 103 -11.06 2.45 -6.08
C ASP A 103 -12.12 3.19 -5.26
N ASP A 104 -13.25 2.55 -4.97
CA ASP A 104 -14.39 3.18 -4.28
C ASP A 104 -14.05 3.63 -2.85
N TYR A 105 -13.17 2.89 -2.15
CA TYR A 105 -12.74 3.26 -0.80
C TYR A 105 -11.80 4.46 -0.84
N ASP A 106 -10.89 4.50 -1.80
CA ASP A 106 -10.02 5.66 -2.02
C ASP A 106 -10.83 6.89 -2.45
N GLN A 107 -11.87 6.73 -3.29
CA GLN A 107 -12.79 7.82 -3.63
C GLN A 107 -13.50 8.39 -2.39
N ARG A 108 -13.89 7.53 -1.45
CA ARG A 108 -14.47 7.97 -0.17
C ARG A 108 -13.50 8.85 0.62
N ILE A 109 -12.20 8.56 0.59
CA ILE A 109 -11.17 9.39 1.25
C ILE A 109 -11.10 10.77 0.58
N VAL A 110 -11.00 10.82 -0.75
CA VAL A 110 -11.01 12.10 -1.51
C VAL A 110 -12.26 12.92 -1.20
N ASN A 111 -13.43 12.28 -1.21
CA ASN A 111 -14.70 12.94 -0.91
C ASN A 111 -14.77 13.47 0.53
N THR A 112 -14.12 12.77 1.47
CA THR A 112 -14.01 13.22 2.87
C THR A 112 -13.13 14.46 2.97
N PHE A 113 -11.97 14.48 2.29
CA PHE A 113 -11.14 15.67 2.22
C PHE A 113 -11.86 16.84 1.55
N MET A 114 -12.61 16.61 0.47
CA MET A 114 -13.40 17.68 -0.15
C MET A 114 -14.41 18.29 0.81
N LYS A 115 -15.08 17.47 1.63
CA LYS A 115 -16.03 17.97 2.64
C LYS A 115 -15.35 18.73 3.78
N GLN A 116 -14.16 18.30 4.19
CA GLN A 116 -13.38 18.95 5.26
C GLN A 116 -12.67 20.21 4.81
N TYR A 117 -12.25 20.29 3.55
CA TYR A 117 -11.46 21.41 3.03
C TYR A 117 -12.28 22.41 2.22
N PHE A 118 -13.45 22.06 1.67
CA PHE A 118 -14.29 22.98 0.91
C PHE A 118 -15.67 23.13 1.55
N GLY A 119 -15.91 24.26 2.19
CA GLY A 119 -17.20 24.61 2.80
C GLY A 119 -17.24 26.06 3.30
N GLU A 120 -18.42 26.46 3.78
CA GLU A 120 -18.70 27.83 4.23
C GLU A 120 -17.79 28.29 5.39
N PHE A 121 -17.32 27.34 6.21
CA PHE A 121 -16.40 27.62 7.33
C PHE A 121 -15.07 28.28 6.91
N ILE A 122 -14.65 28.21 5.64
CA ILE A 122 -13.42 28.86 5.15
C ILE A 122 -13.58 30.37 5.10
N VAL A 123 -14.80 30.83 4.79
CA VAL A 123 -15.15 32.24 4.65
C VAL A 123 -15.80 32.80 5.91
N ASP A 124 -15.88 32.00 6.98
CA ASP A 124 -16.38 32.45 8.27
C ASP A 124 -15.36 33.38 8.94
N ILE A 125 -15.78 34.62 9.18
CA ILE A 125 -14.98 35.66 9.82
C ILE A 125 -14.94 35.48 11.34
N PHE A 126 -15.94 34.79 11.92
CA PHE A 126 -16.10 34.62 13.36
C PHE A 126 -15.34 33.41 13.90
N GLN A 127 -15.08 32.39 13.06
CA GLN A 127 -14.32 31.21 13.44
C GLN A 127 -13.17 30.95 12.46
N THR A 128 -11.93 31.15 12.93
CA THR A 128 -10.75 30.85 12.13
C THR A 128 -10.66 29.35 11.85
N PHE A 129 -10.72 28.98 10.58
CA PHE A 129 -10.52 27.61 10.14
C PHE A 129 -9.03 27.23 10.11
N TYR A 130 -8.74 26.03 10.59
CA TYR A 130 -7.43 25.40 10.56
C TYR A 130 -7.51 24.15 9.68
N LEU A 131 -6.60 24.01 8.73
CA LEU A 131 -6.47 22.80 7.91
C LEU A 131 -6.04 21.60 8.76
N TYR A 132 -5.23 21.87 9.78
CA TYR A 132 -4.88 20.94 10.85
C TYR A 132 -4.43 21.75 12.07
N HIS A 133 -4.83 21.34 13.26
CA HIS A 133 -4.34 21.90 14.50
C HIS A 133 -4.03 20.79 15.51
N ASP A 134 -2.91 20.93 16.20
CA ASP A 134 -2.52 20.16 17.37
C ASP A 134 -1.80 21.10 18.35
N ASP A 135 -1.50 20.62 19.56
CA ASP A 135 -0.79 21.38 20.60
C ASP A 135 0.58 21.90 20.13
N LYS A 136 1.18 21.26 19.10
CA LYS A 136 2.52 21.57 18.59
C LYS A 136 2.54 22.28 17.24
N VAL A 137 1.52 22.06 16.39
CA VAL A 137 1.54 22.52 15.00
C VAL A 137 0.17 23.04 14.58
N GLN A 138 0.17 24.21 13.94
CA GLN A 138 -1.04 24.85 13.42
C GLN A 138 -0.87 25.17 11.94
N TYR A 139 -1.70 24.55 11.10
CA TYR A 139 -1.84 24.90 9.68
C TYR A 139 -3.03 25.85 9.52
N LYS A 140 -2.74 27.15 9.60
CA LYS A 140 -3.73 28.22 9.42
C LYS A 140 -4.01 28.46 7.95
N LEU A 141 -5.19 29.01 7.66
CA LEU A 141 -5.45 29.62 6.36
C LEU A 141 -4.54 30.83 6.16
N ILE A 142 -4.02 30.96 4.93
CA ILE A 142 -3.22 32.11 4.51
C ILE A 142 -4.01 32.81 3.40
N ALA A 143 -4.27 34.10 3.62
CA ALA A 143 -4.93 34.99 2.66
C ALA A 143 -3.95 36.12 2.33
N VAL A 144 -3.08 35.89 1.35
CA VAL A 144 -2.08 36.86 0.87
C VAL A 144 -2.20 36.98 -0.65
N ASP A 145 -1.81 38.12 -1.19
CA ASP A 145 -2.06 38.46 -2.60
C ASP A 145 -0.83 38.16 -3.47
N THR A 146 0.36 38.12 -2.88
CA THR A 146 1.60 37.87 -3.63
C THR A 146 2.12 36.45 -3.44
N LYS A 147 2.73 35.92 -4.51
CA LYS A 147 3.42 34.63 -4.46
C LYS A 147 4.54 34.60 -3.41
N GLU A 148 5.28 35.70 -3.26
CA GLU A 148 6.40 35.77 -2.31
C GLU A 148 5.91 35.67 -0.86
N GLU A 149 4.80 36.33 -0.52
CA GLU A 149 4.18 36.19 0.80
C GLU A 149 3.69 34.77 1.07
N PHE A 150 3.13 34.08 0.06
CA PHE A 150 2.79 32.67 0.20
C PHE A 150 4.02 31.82 0.49
N LEU A 151 5.10 32.02 -0.26
CA LEU A 151 6.34 31.25 -0.07
C LEU A 151 6.95 31.48 1.32
N ASN A 152 6.98 32.73 1.79
CA ASN A 152 7.46 33.08 3.13
C ASN A 152 6.60 32.42 4.21
N ALA A 153 5.27 32.48 4.10
CA ALA A 153 4.37 31.84 5.06
C ALA A 153 4.48 30.30 5.04
N ILE A 154 4.76 29.69 3.87
CA ILE A 154 5.04 28.25 3.78
C ILE A 154 6.40 27.91 4.40
N GLU A 155 7.39 28.81 4.36
CA GLU A 155 8.68 28.63 5.01
C GLU A 155 8.59 28.57 6.54
N GLU A 156 7.63 29.27 7.14
CA GLU A 156 7.37 29.22 8.58
C GLU A 156 6.79 27.86 9.04
N LEU A 157 6.24 27.06 8.11
CA LEU A 157 5.71 25.73 8.44
C LEU A 157 6.84 24.78 8.87
N PRO A 158 6.56 23.82 9.79
CA PRO A 158 7.56 22.88 10.26
C PRO A 158 8.07 21.99 9.13
N SER A 159 9.39 21.73 9.16
CA SER A 159 10.06 20.87 8.16
C SER A 159 9.64 19.41 8.24
N THR A 160 9.30 18.94 9.44
CA THR A 160 8.79 17.59 9.68
C THR A 160 7.35 17.67 10.15
N SER A 161 6.46 16.99 9.44
CA SER A 161 5.02 16.96 9.72
C SER A 161 4.63 15.53 10.07
N GLY A 162 3.87 15.35 11.14
CA GLY A 162 3.33 14.05 11.50
C GLY A 162 2.32 13.54 10.45
N PRO A 163 2.05 12.22 10.41
CA PRO A 163 1.07 11.63 9.49
C PRO A 163 -0.37 12.14 9.74
N GLU A 164 -0.63 12.72 10.90
CA GLU A 164 -1.93 13.27 11.30
C GLU A 164 -2.37 14.46 10.45
N VAL A 165 -1.43 15.27 9.98
CA VAL A 165 -1.68 16.35 9.01
C VAL A 165 -2.29 15.81 7.71
N LEU A 166 -2.02 14.54 7.40
CA LEU A 166 -2.54 13.83 6.23
C LEU A 166 -3.82 13.05 6.54
N GLY A 167 -4.39 13.19 7.74
CA GLY A 167 -5.53 12.41 8.22
C GLY A 167 -5.19 10.94 8.51
N LEU A 168 -3.94 10.64 8.87
CA LEU A 168 -3.47 9.30 9.25
C LEU A 168 -3.08 9.25 10.73
N HIS A 169 -3.27 8.09 11.37
CA HIS A 169 -2.83 7.90 12.75
C HIS A 169 -1.29 7.89 12.84
N MET A 170 -0.71 8.34 13.97
CA MET A 170 0.74 8.38 14.22
C MET A 170 1.46 7.04 13.91
N ASN A 171 0.78 5.91 14.17
CA ASN A 171 1.32 4.57 13.88
C ASN A 171 1.62 4.31 12.39
N ALA A 172 1.05 5.08 11.46
CA ALA A 172 1.36 4.95 10.04
C ALA A 172 2.85 5.22 9.75
N GLU A 173 3.47 6.12 10.52
CA GLU A 173 4.88 6.45 10.40
C GLU A 173 5.79 5.29 10.81
N MET A 174 5.43 4.55 11.86
CA MET A 174 6.15 3.33 12.25
C MET A 174 6.16 2.30 11.12
N GLY A 175 5.02 2.10 10.45
CA GLY A 175 4.91 1.19 9.31
C GLY A 175 5.81 1.60 8.15
N TYR A 176 5.82 2.91 7.82
CA TYR A 176 6.69 3.48 6.79
C TYR A 176 8.17 3.25 7.10
N PHE A 177 8.65 3.62 8.29
CA PHE A 177 10.05 3.45 8.65
C PHE A 177 10.47 1.99 8.76
N THR A 178 9.58 1.12 9.24
CA THR A 178 9.85 -0.33 9.29
C THR A 178 10.03 -0.89 7.87
N LYS A 179 9.17 -0.49 6.93
CA LYS A 179 9.29 -0.91 5.53
C LYS A 179 10.56 -0.38 4.89
N ALA A 180 10.83 0.92 5.00
CA ALA A 180 12.04 1.54 4.47
C ALA A 180 13.32 0.87 5.02
N SER A 181 13.33 0.56 6.32
CA SER A 181 14.44 -0.18 6.94
C SER A 181 14.61 -1.56 6.32
N ARG A 182 13.52 -2.34 6.19
CA ARG A 182 13.57 -3.66 5.54
C ARG A 182 14.05 -3.58 4.09
N ASP A 183 13.64 -2.57 3.34
CA ASP A 183 14.06 -2.39 1.95
C ASP A 183 15.56 -2.09 1.87
N ILE A 184 16.10 -1.26 2.77
CA ILE A 184 17.54 -1.03 2.90
C ILE A 184 18.28 -2.33 3.22
N TRP A 185 17.81 -3.10 4.20
CA TRP A 185 18.40 -4.40 4.57
C TRP A 185 18.38 -5.40 3.41
N ASN A 186 17.26 -5.49 2.69
CA ASN A 186 17.13 -6.36 1.52
C ASN A 186 18.08 -5.95 0.39
N ASN A 187 18.25 -4.65 0.16
CA ASN A 187 19.20 -4.15 -0.84
C ASN A 187 20.65 -4.42 -0.42
N LEU A 188 20.97 -4.31 0.87
CA LEU A 188 22.29 -4.64 1.40
C LEU A 188 22.59 -6.15 1.24
N LEU A 189 21.64 -7.02 1.55
CA LEU A 189 21.78 -8.47 1.33
C LEU A 189 22.03 -8.81 -0.14
N LYS A 190 21.40 -8.10 -1.08
CA LYS A 190 21.64 -8.28 -2.53
C LYS A 190 23.02 -7.82 -2.98
N LEU A 191 23.62 -6.86 -2.29
CA LEU A 191 24.97 -6.34 -2.58
C LEU A 191 26.08 -7.19 -1.95
N GLN A 192 25.75 -8.10 -1.02
CA GLN A 192 26.73 -8.95 -0.37
C GLN A 192 27.43 -9.85 -1.40
N PRO A 193 28.78 -9.89 -1.45
CA PRO A 193 29.51 -10.74 -2.39
C PRO A 193 29.17 -12.20 -2.14
N GLN A 194 28.67 -12.88 -3.18
CA GLN A 194 28.23 -14.27 -3.09
C GLN A 194 29.38 -15.28 -3.19
N THR A 195 30.62 -14.81 -3.34
CA THR A 195 31.82 -15.61 -3.62
C THR A 195 32.80 -15.71 -2.45
N GLU A 196 32.46 -15.18 -1.26
CA GLU A 196 33.31 -15.38 -0.08
C GLU A 196 33.03 -16.74 0.54
N SER A 197 33.91 -17.71 0.25
CA SER A 197 34.07 -18.93 1.02
C SER A 197 34.67 -18.58 2.38
N SER A 198 33.82 -18.41 3.38
CA SER A 198 34.25 -18.33 4.78
C SER A 198 34.95 -19.65 5.16
N SER A 199 36.28 -19.62 5.23
CA SER A 199 37.14 -20.77 5.51
C SER A 199 37.01 -21.37 6.93
N SER A 200 36.04 -20.92 7.72
CA SER A 200 35.90 -21.29 9.14
C SER A 200 34.45 -21.48 9.62
N GLY A 201 33.49 -21.72 8.70
CA GLY A 201 32.09 -22.04 9.04
C GLY A 201 31.49 -23.11 8.12
N MET A 202 30.26 -23.54 8.41
CA MET A 202 29.48 -24.37 7.48
C MET A 202 29.45 -23.68 6.11
N SER A 203 29.66 -24.47 5.06
CA SER A 203 29.58 -23.94 3.69
C SER A 203 28.15 -23.43 3.41
N ARG A 204 28.03 -22.50 2.46
CA ARG A 204 26.71 -21.99 2.04
C ARG A 204 25.82 -23.15 1.57
N GLU A 205 26.42 -24.08 0.84
CA GLU A 205 25.78 -25.27 0.32
C GLU A 205 25.31 -26.19 1.46
N GLU A 206 26.12 -26.41 2.51
CA GLU A 206 25.73 -27.18 3.69
C GLU A 206 24.57 -26.53 4.46
N LEU A 207 24.57 -25.20 4.62
CA LEU A 207 23.46 -24.51 5.27
C LEU A 207 22.16 -24.68 4.47
N ILE A 208 22.22 -24.51 3.15
CA ILE A 208 21.05 -24.66 2.28
C ILE A 208 20.54 -26.11 2.31
N ASP A 209 21.45 -27.10 2.32
CA ASP A 209 21.07 -28.51 2.45
C ASP A 209 20.40 -28.81 3.80
N SER A 210 20.93 -28.28 4.90
CA SER A 210 20.33 -28.46 6.23
C SER A 210 18.92 -27.87 6.31
N VAL A 211 18.71 -26.68 5.74
CA VAL A 211 17.40 -26.02 5.70
C VAL A 211 16.44 -26.80 4.80
N ALA A 212 16.92 -27.28 3.65
CA ALA A 212 16.12 -28.12 2.76
C ALA A 212 15.70 -29.42 3.45
N GLU A 213 16.60 -30.07 4.18
CA GLU A 213 16.31 -31.29 4.94
C GLU A 213 15.28 -31.04 6.04
N ASP A 214 15.42 -29.96 6.80
CA ASP A 214 14.47 -29.60 7.85
C ASP A 214 13.08 -29.29 7.31
N ILE A 215 12.98 -28.63 6.15
CA ILE A 215 11.70 -28.38 5.49
C ILE A 215 11.10 -29.70 4.99
N LEU A 216 11.90 -30.57 4.36
CA LEU A 216 11.44 -31.88 3.89
C LEU A 216 10.90 -32.74 5.04
N LYS A 217 11.55 -32.73 6.22
CA LYS A 217 11.07 -33.44 7.42
C LYS A 217 9.73 -32.93 7.94
N LYS A 218 9.41 -31.65 7.72
CA LYS A 218 8.16 -31.02 8.15
C LYS A 218 7.05 -31.10 7.10
N LEU A 219 7.32 -31.67 5.92
CA LEU A 219 6.30 -31.82 4.89
C LEU A 219 5.29 -32.88 5.31
N PRO A 220 3.98 -32.59 5.18
CA PRO A 220 2.95 -33.57 5.43
C PRO A 220 2.82 -34.57 4.28
N ASP A 221 2.25 -35.73 4.59
CA ASP A 221 1.84 -36.70 3.57
C ASP A 221 0.74 -36.11 2.67
N LEU A 222 0.72 -36.55 1.41
CA LEU A 222 -0.27 -36.12 0.44
C LEU A 222 -1.67 -36.63 0.85
N PHE A 223 -2.67 -35.75 0.76
CA PHE A 223 -4.05 -36.14 1.03
C PHE A 223 -4.58 -37.06 -0.08
N ALA A 224 -5.10 -38.23 0.27
CA ALA A 224 -5.76 -39.15 -0.65
C ALA A 224 -7.15 -38.63 -1.06
N ILE A 225 -7.20 -37.65 -1.96
CA ILE A 225 -8.43 -36.96 -2.39
C ILE A 225 -9.51 -37.95 -2.87
N SER A 226 -9.11 -39.02 -3.56
CA SER A 226 -10.06 -40.03 -4.06
C SER A 226 -10.79 -40.77 -2.94
N ASP A 227 -10.11 -41.05 -1.82
CA ASP A 227 -10.73 -41.74 -0.70
C ASP A 227 -11.59 -40.77 0.10
N ILE A 228 -11.10 -39.54 0.33
CA ILE A 228 -11.88 -38.46 0.96
C ILE A 228 -13.17 -38.20 0.16
N LYS A 229 -13.10 -38.16 -1.17
CA LYS A 229 -14.27 -37.98 -2.03
C LYS A 229 -15.27 -39.14 -1.94
N LYS A 230 -14.79 -40.38 -1.80
CA LYS A 230 -15.66 -41.55 -1.57
C LYS A 230 -16.37 -41.45 -0.21
N PHE A 231 -15.69 -40.97 0.84
CA PHE A 231 -16.27 -40.80 2.17
C PHE A 231 -17.45 -39.81 2.19
N TYR A 232 -17.36 -38.68 1.47
CA TYR A 232 -18.47 -37.72 1.42
C TYR A 232 -19.65 -38.16 0.50
N GLY A 233 -19.47 -39.22 -0.29
CA GLY A 233 -20.52 -39.79 -1.13
C GLY A 233 -21.11 -38.80 -2.16
N ASN A 234 -22.35 -39.06 -2.60
CA ASN A 234 -23.03 -38.31 -3.66
C ASN A 234 -23.71 -37.00 -3.21
N LYS A 235 -23.70 -36.67 -1.91
CA LYS A 235 -24.27 -35.41 -1.39
C LYS A 235 -23.16 -34.46 -0.95
N LEU A 236 -22.42 -33.94 -1.92
CA LEU A 236 -21.40 -32.92 -1.67
C LEU A 236 -22.08 -31.58 -1.40
N SER A 237 -21.87 -31.03 -0.20
CA SER A 237 -22.22 -29.64 0.08
C SER A 237 -21.24 -28.69 -0.64
N PRO A 238 -21.62 -27.44 -0.91
CA PRO A 238 -20.70 -26.45 -1.49
C PRO A 238 -19.39 -26.29 -0.70
N SER A 239 -19.43 -26.40 0.64
CA SER A 239 -18.24 -26.33 1.47
C SER A 239 -17.31 -27.53 1.29
N THR A 240 -17.85 -28.74 1.13
CA THR A 240 -17.05 -29.94 0.85
C THR A 240 -16.38 -29.86 -0.52
N VAL A 241 -17.05 -29.30 -1.53
CA VAL A 241 -16.46 -29.10 -2.86
C VAL A 241 -15.27 -28.14 -2.78
N VAL A 242 -15.41 -27.01 -2.08
CA VAL A 242 -14.31 -26.06 -1.87
C VAL A 242 -13.16 -26.71 -1.11
N LEU A 243 -13.45 -27.49 -0.07
CA LEU A 243 -12.43 -28.23 0.68
C LEU A 243 -11.64 -29.19 -0.23
N LEU A 244 -12.31 -29.98 -1.08
CA LEU A 244 -11.63 -30.88 -2.01
C LEU A 244 -10.72 -30.12 -2.99
N GLN A 245 -11.18 -28.97 -3.52
CA GLN A 245 -10.37 -28.12 -4.39
C GLN A 245 -9.17 -27.50 -3.66
N GLU A 246 -9.35 -27.08 -2.40
CA GLU A 246 -8.24 -26.60 -1.58
C GLU A 246 -7.21 -27.69 -1.32
N LEU A 247 -7.65 -28.92 -1.01
CA LEU A 247 -6.75 -30.07 -0.80
C LEU A 247 -6.01 -30.45 -2.08
N GLU A 248 -6.66 -30.40 -3.24
CA GLU A 248 -6.01 -30.57 -4.54
C GLU A 248 -4.90 -29.54 -4.77
N ARG A 249 -5.20 -28.26 -4.53
CA ARG A 249 -4.20 -27.19 -4.67
C ARG A 249 -3.09 -27.30 -3.64
N PHE A 250 -3.40 -27.74 -2.42
CA PHE A 250 -2.43 -27.95 -1.37
C PHE A 250 -1.48 -29.11 -1.70
N ASN A 251 -1.99 -30.22 -2.22
CA ASN A 251 -1.18 -31.35 -2.68
C ASN A 251 -0.23 -30.94 -3.81
N LEU A 252 -0.68 -30.12 -4.77
CA LEU A 252 0.19 -29.58 -5.82
C LEU A 252 1.34 -28.73 -5.25
N LEU A 253 1.07 -27.95 -4.20
CA LEU A 253 2.10 -27.18 -3.51
C LEU A 253 3.08 -28.09 -2.77
N VAL A 254 2.60 -29.07 -2.00
CA VAL A 254 3.43 -30.06 -1.28
C VAL A 254 4.35 -30.80 -2.25
N ASP A 255 3.80 -31.32 -3.34
CA ASP A 255 4.55 -32.04 -4.36
C ASP A 255 5.62 -31.14 -5.00
N LYS A 256 5.25 -29.89 -5.34
CA LYS A 256 6.21 -28.94 -5.90
C LYS A 256 7.37 -28.64 -4.94
N ILE A 257 7.10 -28.48 -3.65
CA ILE A 257 8.15 -28.26 -2.62
C ILE A 257 9.04 -29.50 -2.54
N ASN A 258 8.44 -30.69 -2.45
CA ASN A 258 9.18 -31.95 -2.35
C ASN A 258 10.12 -32.16 -3.56
N VAL A 259 9.60 -32.02 -4.78
CA VAL A 259 10.38 -32.18 -6.01
C VAL A 259 11.50 -31.13 -6.07
N THR A 260 11.20 -29.86 -5.81
CA THR A 260 12.21 -28.79 -5.92
C THR A 260 13.31 -28.92 -4.87
N LEU A 261 12.98 -29.27 -3.63
CA LEU A 261 13.99 -29.50 -2.58
C LEU A 261 14.81 -30.76 -2.86
N THR A 262 14.19 -31.86 -3.27
CA THR A 262 14.92 -33.10 -3.61
C THR A 262 15.88 -32.88 -4.77
N MET A 263 15.45 -32.17 -5.82
CA MET A 263 16.32 -31.81 -6.94
C MET A 263 17.45 -30.86 -6.52
N LEU A 264 17.17 -29.90 -5.64
CA LEU A 264 18.17 -28.99 -5.11
C LEU A 264 19.26 -29.74 -4.35
N ARG A 265 18.90 -30.67 -3.45
CA ARG A 265 19.87 -31.48 -2.70
C ARG A 265 20.76 -32.31 -3.63
N LYS A 266 20.17 -32.95 -4.65
CA LYS A 266 20.94 -33.69 -5.67
C LYS A 266 21.88 -32.79 -6.48
N ALA A 267 21.44 -31.56 -6.79
CA ALA A 267 22.29 -30.58 -7.47
C ALA A 267 23.45 -30.11 -6.59
N LEU A 268 23.22 -29.90 -5.29
CA LEU A 268 24.28 -29.55 -4.32
C LEU A 268 25.32 -30.68 -4.15
N LEU A 269 24.89 -31.95 -4.26
CA LEU A 269 25.78 -33.11 -4.27
C LEU A 269 26.51 -33.31 -5.62
N GLY A 270 26.18 -32.54 -6.64
CA GLY A 270 26.78 -32.62 -7.98
C GLY A 270 26.22 -33.74 -8.87
N GLU A 271 25.10 -34.37 -8.50
CA GLU A 271 24.47 -35.43 -9.30
C GLU A 271 23.67 -34.88 -10.49
N ILE A 272 23.14 -33.67 -10.38
CA ILE A 272 22.31 -32.99 -11.38
C ILE A 272 22.86 -31.57 -11.60
N GLY A 273 22.82 -31.09 -12.85
CA GLY A 273 23.19 -29.71 -13.15
C GLY A 273 22.21 -28.69 -12.56
N MET A 274 22.72 -27.59 -12.04
CA MET A 274 21.92 -26.50 -11.50
C MET A 274 21.19 -25.76 -12.64
N ASP A 275 19.86 -25.70 -12.58
CA ASP A 275 19.06 -24.87 -13.48
C ASP A 275 18.72 -23.51 -12.84
N SER A 276 18.16 -22.58 -13.62
CA SER A 276 17.83 -21.24 -13.12
C SER A 276 16.73 -21.24 -12.03
N ILE A 277 15.91 -22.28 -11.97
CA ILE A 277 14.85 -22.42 -10.97
C ILE A 277 15.46 -22.85 -9.64
N LEU A 278 16.33 -23.86 -9.65
CA LEU A 278 17.06 -24.35 -8.49
C LEU A 278 18.01 -23.28 -7.96
N GLU A 279 18.66 -22.51 -8.83
CA GLU A 279 19.47 -21.36 -8.41
C GLU A 279 18.63 -20.31 -7.68
N SER A 280 17.46 -19.96 -8.24
CA SER A 280 16.52 -19.06 -7.57
C SER A 280 16.03 -19.59 -6.21
N VAL A 281 15.75 -20.90 -6.12
CA VAL A 281 15.36 -21.56 -4.85
C VAL A 281 16.52 -21.51 -3.85
N SER A 282 17.73 -21.85 -4.27
CA SER A 282 18.96 -21.81 -3.45
C SER A 282 19.19 -20.43 -2.84
N VAL A 283 19.14 -19.38 -3.66
CA VAL A 283 19.27 -17.98 -3.21
C VAL A 283 18.13 -17.61 -2.25
N SER A 284 16.89 -18.04 -2.54
CA SER A 284 15.73 -17.72 -1.69
C SER A 284 15.83 -18.39 -0.31
N LEU A 285 16.22 -19.68 -0.26
CA LEU A 285 16.40 -20.43 0.98
C LEU A 285 17.52 -19.83 1.84
N TYR A 286 18.66 -19.48 1.22
CA TYR A 286 19.76 -18.82 1.91
C TYR A 286 19.34 -17.47 2.51
N ASN A 287 18.54 -16.70 1.78
CA ASN A 287 18.04 -15.40 2.25
C ASN A 287 16.82 -15.52 3.19
N GLY A 288 16.35 -16.73 3.52
CA GLY A 288 15.17 -16.93 4.37
C GLY A 288 13.86 -16.43 3.74
N GLN A 289 13.79 -16.39 2.41
CA GLN A 289 12.63 -15.98 1.62
C GLN A 289 11.95 -17.19 0.98
N ILE A 290 10.66 -17.06 0.69
CA ILE A 290 9.90 -18.12 0.01
C ILE A 290 10.27 -18.09 -1.49
N PRO A 291 10.68 -19.20 -2.10
CA PRO A 291 10.95 -19.26 -3.52
C PRO A 291 9.74 -18.85 -4.39
N ASN A 292 10.02 -18.10 -5.47
CA ASN A 292 8.99 -17.64 -6.41
C ASN A 292 8.15 -18.77 -7.03
N SER A 293 8.76 -19.96 -7.19
CA SER A 293 8.08 -21.16 -7.69
C SER A 293 6.98 -21.64 -6.74
N TRP A 294 7.16 -21.47 -5.43
CA TRP A 294 6.19 -21.85 -4.40
C TRP A 294 5.11 -20.79 -4.22
N ILE A 295 5.49 -19.49 -4.25
CA ILE A 295 4.56 -18.36 -4.09
C ILE A 295 3.42 -18.40 -5.12
N LYS A 296 3.68 -18.85 -6.36
CA LYS A 296 2.64 -18.97 -7.40
C LYS A 296 1.52 -19.96 -7.04
N LEU A 297 1.83 -20.99 -6.25
CA LEU A 297 0.88 -22.01 -5.83
C LEU A 297 0.29 -21.72 -4.44
N ALA A 298 1.08 -21.07 -3.58
CA ALA A 298 0.70 -20.69 -2.23
C ALA A 298 -0.26 -19.49 -2.18
N PRO A 299 -1.02 -19.33 -1.08
CA PRO A 299 -1.74 -18.09 -0.79
C PRO A 299 -0.79 -16.89 -0.69
N GLN A 300 -1.27 -15.69 -1.05
CA GLN A 300 -0.49 -14.46 -0.90
C GLN A 300 -0.04 -14.27 0.55
N THR A 301 1.26 -14.04 0.77
CA THR A 301 1.84 -13.93 2.10
C THR A 301 3.00 -12.93 2.13
N CYS A 302 3.16 -12.26 3.26
CA CYS A 302 4.31 -11.40 3.56
C CYS A 302 5.20 -12.01 4.66
N LYS A 303 4.99 -13.29 5.01
CA LYS A 303 5.81 -14.00 6.00
C LYS A 303 7.17 -14.36 5.39
N ASN A 304 8.22 -14.39 6.22
CA ASN A 304 9.49 -14.99 5.86
C ASN A 304 9.35 -16.52 5.78
N LEU A 305 10.38 -17.21 5.28
CA LEU A 305 10.36 -18.67 5.11
C LEU A 305 10.00 -19.39 6.41
N GLY A 306 10.65 -19.05 7.53
CA GLY A 306 10.41 -19.70 8.83
C GLY A 306 8.96 -19.56 9.30
N GLY A 307 8.44 -18.33 9.37
CA GLY A 307 7.06 -18.09 9.78
C GLY A 307 6.03 -18.62 8.78
N TRP A 308 6.39 -18.74 7.51
CA TRP A 308 5.54 -19.37 6.51
C TRP A 308 5.47 -20.89 6.67
N ILE A 309 6.59 -21.56 6.97
CA ILE A 309 6.60 -23.00 7.25
C ILE A 309 5.79 -23.34 8.51
N GLU A 310 5.89 -22.54 9.58
CA GLU A 310 5.05 -22.72 10.77
C GLU A 310 3.56 -22.58 10.44
N HIS A 311 3.20 -21.55 9.66
CA HIS A 311 1.84 -21.36 9.19
C HIS A 311 1.36 -22.51 8.27
N PHE A 312 2.25 -23.03 7.43
CA PHE A 312 1.98 -24.14 6.54
C PHE A 312 1.65 -25.41 7.33
N VAL A 313 2.47 -25.76 8.32
CA VAL A 313 2.23 -26.91 9.22
C VAL A 313 0.91 -26.73 10.01
N ALA A 314 0.66 -25.54 10.55
CA ALA A 314 -0.61 -25.25 11.22
C ALA A 314 -1.82 -25.43 10.28
N ARG A 315 -1.70 -24.99 9.02
CA ARG A 315 -2.75 -25.17 8.01
C ARG A 315 -2.94 -26.65 7.62
N THR A 316 -1.87 -27.44 7.56
CA THR A 316 -1.99 -28.90 7.40
C THR A 316 -2.78 -29.51 8.54
N ASN A 317 -2.44 -29.19 9.79
CA ASN A 317 -3.15 -29.72 10.95
C ASN A 317 -4.64 -29.35 10.90
N GLN A 318 -4.96 -28.12 10.50
CA GLN A 318 -6.33 -27.69 10.28
C GLN A 318 -7.05 -28.55 9.21
N TYR A 319 -6.40 -28.88 8.09
CA TYR A 319 -6.99 -29.75 7.07
C TYR A 319 -7.19 -31.18 7.60
N ILE A 320 -6.23 -31.72 8.35
CA ILE A 320 -6.35 -33.05 8.97
C ILE A 320 -7.52 -33.06 9.95
N GLU A 321 -7.65 -32.06 10.83
CA GLU A 321 -8.76 -31.94 11.77
C GLU A 321 -10.11 -31.82 11.09
N VAL A 322 -10.22 -31.03 10.02
CA VAL A 322 -11.49 -30.87 9.29
C VAL A 322 -11.87 -32.18 8.59
N VAL A 323 -10.91 -32.89 7.99
CA VAL A 323 -11.16 -34.18 7.35
C VAL A 323 -11.53 -35.25 8.39
N MET A 324 -10.77 -35.36 9.50
CA MET A 324 -11.01 -36.31 10.59
C MET A 324 -12.29 -36.03 11.39
N GLY A 325 -12.57 -34.76 11.68
CA GLY A 325 -13.77 -34.33 12.41
C GLY A 325 -15.04 -34.58 11.60
N ASN A 326 -14.99 -34.37 10.28
CA ASN A 326 -16.11 -34.75 9.42
C ASN A 326 -16.23 -36.28 9.27
N LEU A 327 -15.13 -37.03 9.32
CA LEU A 327 -15.18 -38.50 9.36
C LEU A 327 -15.88 -39.04 10.62
N GLN A 328 -15.76 -38.36 11.76
CA GLN A 328 -16.44 -38.74 13.02
C GLN A 328 -17.91 -38.31 13.09
N LEU A 329 -18.31 -37.25 12.38
CA LEU A 329 -19.71 -36.76 12.39
C LEU A 329 -20.65 -37.56 11.48
N TYR A 330 -20.10 -38.36 10.54
CA TYR A 330 -20.86 -39.14 9.56
C TYR A 330 -20.71 -40.66 9.72
N GLY A 331 -20.00 -41.14 10.76
CA GLY A 331 -19.89 -42.56 11.12
C GLY A 331 -20.86 -42.94 12.25
#